data_AF-A0A659Q559-F1
#
_entry.id   AF-A0A659Q559-F1
#
_cell.length_a   1.000
_cell.length_b   1.000
_cell.length_c   1.000
_cell.angle_alpha   90.00
_cell.angle_beta   90.00
_cell.angle_gamma   90.00
#
_symmetry.space_group_name_H-M   'P 1'
#
loop_
_entity.id
_entity.type
_entity.pdbx_description
1 polymer ?
#
loop_
_entity_poly.entity_id
_entity_poly.type
_entity_poly.pdbx_seq_one_letter_code
_entity_poly.pdbx_strand_id
1 'polypeptide(L)'
;PAGLEPGQGLLPLAWNVFHGHNLLHEFFACPERFYFFTPTGLSAGLQKVQGNVAEIVILLNRLPPDWLIHQTDAAQFSLFCTPVINLFPRTTTRIEVTHSVTEQHLVVD
;
A
#
# COMPACT_ATOMS: atom_id res chain seq x y z
N PRO A 1 4.46 8.24 -7.21
CA PRO A 1 3.45 7.23 -7.63
C PRO A 1 2.78 6.66 -6.37
N ALA A 2 1.50 6.32 -6.40
CA ALA A 2 0.82 5.81 -5.21
C ALA A 2 1.47 4.49 -4.74
N GLY A 3 1.84 4.40 -3.45
CA GLY A 3 2.34 3.17 -2.83
C GLY A 3 3.83 2.86 -3.01
N LEU A 4 4.63 3.73 -3.64
CA LEU A 4 6.05 3.48 -3.93
C LEU A 4 7.04 4.27 -3.07
N GLU A 5 6.60 5.30 -2.35
CA GLU A 5 7.50 6.15 -1.58
C GLU A 5 7.86 5.51 -0.22
N PRO A 6 9.01 5.85 0.41
CA PRO A 6 9.45 5.29 1.70
C PRO A 6 8.43 5.40 2.84
N GLY A 7 7.58 6.44 2.83
CA GLY A 7 6.51 6.63 3.82
C GLY A 7 5.21 5.88 3.52
N GLN A 8 5.17 5.08 2.46
CA GLN A 8 3.98 4.36 1.98
C GLN A 8 4.13 2.83 2.04
N GLY A 9 5.23 2.34 2.63
CA GLY A 9 5.41 0.92 2.94
C GLY A 9 4.51 0.50 4.10
N LEU A 10 4.08 -0.76 4.09
CA LEU A 10 3.36 -1.39 5.20
C LEU A 10 4.33 -2.08 6.14
N LEU A 11 5.32 -2.78 5.58
CA LEU A 11 6.31 -3.49 6.37
C LEU A 11 7.29 -2.50 6.99
N PRO A 12 7.68 -2.69 8.27
CA PRO A 12 8.71 -1.88 8.90
C PRO A 12 10.00 -1.89 8.07
N LEU A 13 10.53 -0.70 7.80
CA LEU A 13 11.86 -0.56 7.20
C LEU A 13 12.90 -0.89 8.27
N ALA A 14 13.74 -1.87 8.01
CA ALA A 14 14.92 -2.10 8.84
C ALA A 14 15.85 -0.88 8.76
N TRP A 15 16.28 -0.39 9.93
CA TRP A 15 17.21 0.72 10.03
C TRP A 15 18.49 0.37 9.27
N ASN A 16 18.85 1.16 8.24
CA ASN A 16 19.98 0.99 7.30
C ASN A 16 19.74 0.22 5.99
N VAL A 17 18.50 -0.20 5.69
CA VAL A 17 18.22 -0.95 4.45
C VAL A 17 17.71 -0.02 3.33
N PHE A 18 18.16 -0.29 2.10
CA PHE A 18 17.65 0.39 0.91
C PHE A 18 16.16 0.11 0.71
N HIS A 19 15.35 1.15 0.52
CA HIS A 19 13.89 1.05 0.34
C HIS A 19 13.45 0.03 -0.72
N GLY A 20 14.23 -0.16 -1.79
CA GLY A 20 13.95 -1.15 -2.82
C GLY A 20 13.82 -2.59 -2.31
N HIS A 21 14.45 -2.92 -1.18
CA HIS A 21 14.27 -4.22 -0.53
C HIS A 21 12.83 -4.40 -0.03
N ASN A 22 12.24 -3.38 0.61
CA ASN A 22 10.85 -3.45 1.06
C ASN A 22 9.89 -3.47 -0.12
N LEU A 23 10.16 -2.73 -1.20
CA LEU A 23 9.34 -2.80 -2.42
C LEU A 23 9.29 -4.22 -2.99
N LEU A 24 10.43 -4.90 -3.10
CA LEU A 24 10.48 -6.28 -3.57
C LEU A 24 9.77 -7.23 -2.60
N HIS A 25 10.04 -7.10 -1.30
CA HIS A 25 9.43 -7.96 -0.29
C HIS A 25 7.91 -7.83 -0.29
N GLU A 26 7.39 -6.60 -0.31
CA GLU A 26 5.96 -6.34 -0.34
C GLU A 26 5.32 -6.77 -1.66
N PHE A 27 6.01 -6.64 -2.80
CA PHE A 27 5.51 -7.12 -4.09
C PHE A 27 5.29 -8.63 -4.10
N PHE A 28 6.23 -9.39 -3.53
CA PHE A 28 6.10 -10.85 -3.44
C PHE A 28 5.14 -11.31 -2.34
N ALA A 29 4.91 -10.49 -1.31
CA ALA A 29 3.98 -10.82 -0.22
C ALA A 29 2.52 -10.49 -0.56
N CYS A 30 2.26 -9.34 -1.19
CA CYS A 30 0.92 -8.87 -1.58
C CYS A 30 1.04 -7.86 -2.74
N PRO A 31 1.04 -8.32 -4.00
CA PRO A 31 1.17 -7.45 -5.17
C PRO A 31 0.02 -6.45 -5.32
N GLU A 32 -1.17 -6.75 -4.79
CA GLU A 32 -2.35 -5.89 -4.83
C GLU A 32 -2.12 -4.53 -4.14
N ARG A 33 -1.16 -4.46 -3.21
CA ARG A 33 -0.69 -3.19 -2.60
C ARG A 33 -0.26 -2.15 -3.64
N PHE A 34 0.14 -2.59 -4.83
CA PHE A 34 0.62 -1.76 -5.92
C PHE A 34 -0.47 -1.43 -6.96
N TYR A 35 -1.70 -1.91 -6.79
CA TYR A 35 -2.82 -1.69 -7.73
C TYR A 35 -3.57 -0.38 -7.46
N PHE A 36 -2.81 0.68 -7.13
CA PHE A 36 -3.35 2.00 -6.87
C PHE A 36 -2.87 2.99 -7.93
N PHE A 37 -3.78 3.84 -8.40
CA PHE A 37 -3.45 5.01 -9.20
C PHE A 37 -4.22 6.21 -8.65
N THR A 38 -3.65 7.40 -8.84
CA THR A 38 -4.25 8.65 -8.35
C THR A 38 -4.39 9.60 -9.52
N PRO A 39 -5.62 9.83 -10.03
CA PRO A 39 -5.87 10.90 -10.98
C PRO A 39 -5.53 12.25 -10.32
N THR A 40 -4.61 12.99 -10.92
CA THR A 40 -4.21 14.32 -10.43
C THR A 40 -4.82 15.42 -11.31
N GLY A 41 -4.81 16.67 -10.84
CA GLY A 41 -5.28 17.81 -11.64
C GLY A 41 -6.80 17.93 -11.80
N LEU A 42 -7.60 17.12 -11.11
CA LEU A 42 -9.06 17.12 -11.24
C LEU A 42 -9.73 18.41 -10.72
N SER A 43 -9.10 19.12 -9.78
CA SER A 43 -9.69 20.26 -9.08
C SER A 43 -10.29 21.32 -10.02
N ALA A 44 -9.56 21.73 -11.05
CA ALA A 44 -10.01 22.77 -11.98
C ALA A 44 -11.25 22.39 -12.80
N GLY A 45 -11.45 21.09 -13.06
CA GLY A 45 -12.65 20.57 -13.74
C GLY A 45 -13.80 20.41 -12.77
N LEU A 46 -13.55 19.76 -11.62
CA LEU A 46 -14.57 19.46 -10.61
C LEU A 46 -15.18 20.72 -9.98
N GLN A 47 -14.41 21.81 -9.83
CA GLN A 47 -14.93 23.10 -9.35
C GLN A 47 -16.06 23.69 -10.20
N LYS A 48 -16.18 23.27 -11.47
CA LYS A 48 -17.24 23.76 -12.39
C LYS A 48 -18.52 22.94 -12.29
N VAL A 49 -18.49 21.81 -11.59
CA VAL A 49 -19.64 20.92 -11.43
C VAL A 49 -20.59 21.51 -10.39
N GLN A 50 -21.84 21.75 -10.78
CA GLN A 50 -22.87 22.33 -9.91
C GLN A 50 -23.67 21.27 -9.12
N GLY A 51 -23.39 19.99 -9.35
CA GLY A 51 -24.05 18.85 -8.69
C GLY A 51 -23.09 18.01 -7.86
N ASN A 52 -23.56 16.83 -7.44
CA ASN A 52 -22.82 15.85 -6.66
C ASN A 52 -22.28 14.67 -7.50
N VAL A 53 -22.47 14.70 -8.82
CA VAL A 53 -22.05 13.65 -9.75
C VAL A 53 -21.12 14.26 -10.80
N ALA A 54 -20.00 13.58 -11.04
CA ALA A 54 -19.08 13.88 -12.12
C ALA A 54 -18.64 12.58 -12.79
N GLU A 55 -18.40 12.63 -14.10
CA GLU A 55 -17.82 11.52 -14.86
C GLU A 55 -16.36 11.86 -15.20
N ILE A 56 -15.47 10.90 -15.01
CA ILE A 56 -14.06 11.01 -15.36
C ILE A 56 -13.78 10.00 -16.47
N VAL A 57 -13.45 10.51 -17.65
CA VAL A 57 -13.09 9.68 -18.81
C VAL A 57 -11.57 9.61 -18.92
N ILE A 58 -11.00 8.42 -18.75
CA ILE A 58 -9.57 8.15 -18.92
C ILE A 58 -9.35 7.57 -20.30
N LEU A 59 -8.78 8.37 -21.21
CA LEU A 59 -8.46 7.92 -22.56
C LEU A 59 -7.14 7.14 -22.57
N LEU A 60 -7.20 5.90 -23.04
CA LEU A 60 -6.03 5.04 -23.22
C LEU A 60 -5.66 4.97 -24.70
N ASN A 61 -4.36 4.93 -25.01
CA ASN A 61 -3.84 4.85 -26.38
C ASN A 61 -3.58 3.40 -26.85
N ARG A 62 -3.90 2.42 -26.01
CA ARG A 62 -3.80 0.99 -26.30
C ARG A 62 -5.02 0.27 -25.78
N LEU A 63 -5.60 -0.58 -26.62
CA LEU A 63 -6.68 -1.47 -26.22
C LEU A 63 -6.09 -2.65 -25.42
N PRO A 64 -6.66 -2.99 -24.25
CA PRO A 64 -6.32 -4.23 -23.58
C PRO A 64 -6.87 -5.43 -24.37
N PRO A 65 -6.46 -6.66 -24.02
CA PRO A 65 -7.06 -7.87 -24.59
C PRO A 65 -8.58 -7.90 -24.39
N ASP A 66 -9.33 -8.43 -25.37
CA ASP A 66 -10.80 -8.42 -25.38
C ASP A 66 -11.43 -9.00 -24.10
N TRP A 67 -10.86 -10.08 -23.55
CA TRP A 67 -11.35 -10.70 -22.33
C TRP A 67 -11.36 -9.73 -21.13
N LEU A 68 -10.39 -8.81 -21.06
CA LEU A 68 -10.29 -7.84 -19.96
C LEU A 68 -11.36 -6.75 -20.10
N ILE A 69 -11.66 -6.33 -21.33
CA ILE A 69 -12.72 -5.34 -21.60
C ILE A 69 -14.06 -5.86 -21.08
N HIS A 70 -14.36 -7.14 -21.33
CA HIS A 70 -15.62 -7.74 -20.91
C HIS A 70 -15.72 -8.08 -19.41
N GLN A 71 -14.60 -8.11 -18.70
CA GLN A 71 -14.54 -8.39 -17.26
C GLN A 71 -14.39 -7.13 -16.40
N THR A 72 -14.23 -5.96 -17.03
CA THR A 72 -14.03 -4.69 -16.31
C THR A 72 -15.38 -4.02 -16.07
N ASP A 73 -15.76 -3.88 -14.80
CA ASP A 73 -16.93 -3.14 -14.37
C ASP A 73 -16.64 -2.31 -13.10
N ALA A 74 -17.66 -1.66 -12.55
CA ALA A 74 -17.52 -0.79 -11.38
C ALA A 74 -17.05 -1.52 -10.11
N ALA A 75 -17.32 -2.82 -9.95
CA ALA A 75 -16.91 -3.58 -8.76
C ALA A 75 -15.38 -3.75 -8.69
N GLN A 76 -14.67 -3.53 -9.80
CA GLN A 76 -13.22 -3.70 -9.90
C GLN A 76 -12.49 -2.41 -9.48
N PHE A 77 -13.23 -1.33 -9.20
CA PHE A 77 -12.71 -0.04 -8.75
C PHE A 77 -13.31 0.32 -7.41
N SER A 78 -12.46 0.39 -6.38
CA SER A 78 -12.84 0.83 -5.04
C SER A 78 -12.22 2.17 -4.72
N LEU A 79 -13.02 3.07 -4.16
CA LEU A 79 -12.55 4.31 -3.56
C LEU A 79 -12.42 4.13 -2.05
N PHE A 80 -11.59 4.96 -1.41
CA PHE A 80 -11.41 4.98 0.05
C PHE A 80 -10.94 3.64 0.65
N CYS A 81 -10.22 2.83 -0.14
CA CYS A 81 -9.56 1.62 0.35
C CYS A 81 -8.08 1.89 0.61
N THR A 82 -7.52 1.17 1.59
CA THR A 82 -6.09 1.16 1.88
C THR A 82 -5.67 -0.27 2.22
N PRO A 83 -4.48 -0.73 1.80
CA PRO A 83 -4.00 -2.03 2.21
C PRO A 83 -3.68 -2.01 3.71
N VAL A 84 -3.86 -3.15 4.38
CA VAL A 84 -3.65 -3.31 5.82
C VAL A 84 -2.83 -4.55 6.10
N ILE A 85 -2.02 -4.51 7.16
CA ILE A 85 -1.27 -5.66 7.66
C ILE A 85 -1.61 -5.88 9.14
N ASN A 86 -1.50 -7.14 9.57
CA ASN A 86 -1.89 -7.56 10.91
C ASN A 86 -0.74 -7.42 11.91
N LEU A 87 -0.28 -6.19 12.16
CA LEU A 87 0.76 -5.90 13.15
C LEU A 87 0.18 -5.18 14.37
N PHE A 88 0.57 -5.62 15.56
CA PHE A 88 0.16 -5.02 16.83
C PHE A 88 1.38 -4.78 17.72
N PRO A 89 1.40 -3.69 18.50
CA PRO A 89 2.41 -3.53 19.53
C PRO A 89 2.28 -4.67 20.55
N ARG A 90 3.41 -5.25 20.90
CA ARG A 90 3.52 -6.27 21.95
C ARG A 90 4.52 -5.80 22.99
N THR A 91 4.21 -6.07 24.25
CA THR A 91 5.10 -5.75 25.37
C THR A 91 5.75 -7.05 25.82
N THR A 92 7.06 -7.02 26.04
CA THR A 92 7.78 -8.14 26.63
C THR A 92 7.91 -7.92 28.13
N THR A 93 8.04 -9.01 28.89
CA THR A 93 8.40 -8.91 30.30
C THR A 93 9.78 -8.28 30.46
N ARG A 94 10.01 -7.54 31.55
CA ARG A 94 11.33 -6.98 31.85
C ARG A 94 12.30 -8.10 32.23
N ILE A 95 13.44 -8.15 31.55
CA ILE A 95 14.53 -9.08 31.86
C ILE A 95 15.78 -8.31 32.32
N GLU A 96 16.56 -8.92 33.19
CA GLU A 96 17.89 -8.42 33.55
C GLU A 96 18.90 -8.83 32.47
N VAL A 97 19.61 -7.85 31.91
CA VAL A 97 20.62 -8.12 30.88
C VAL A 97 21.96 -8.37 31.57
N THR A 98 22.46 -9.59 31.48
CA THR A 98 23.76 -9.99 32.02
C THR A 98 24.76 -10.29 30.91
N HIS A 99 26.06 -10.16 31.21
CA HIS A 99 27.15 -10.51 30.28
C HIS A 99 27.56 -11.99 30.36
N SER A 100 26.90 -12.79 31.21
CA SER A 100 27.24 -14.20 31.41
C SER A 100 26.74 -15.11 30.28
N VAL A 101 25.81 -14.63 29.45
CA VAL A 101 25.28 -15.32 28.27
C VAL A 101 25.22 -14.37 27.08
N THR A 102 25.41 -14.89 25.87
CA THR A 102 25.43 -14.10 24.63
C THR A 102 24.03 -13.80 24.08
N GLU A 103 23.02 -14.56 24.50
CA GLU A 103 21.64 -14.44 24.04
C GLU A 103 20.70 -14.43 25.25
N GLN A 104 19.67 -13.59 25.18
CA GLN A 104 18.66 -13.46 26.22
C GLN A 104 17.30 -13.85 25.62
N HIS A 105 16.58 -14.73 26.29
CA HIS A 105 15.26 -15.15 25.83
C HIS A 105 14.21 -14.11 26.21
N LEU A 106 13.60 -13.49 25.20
CA LEU A 106 12.48 -12.56 25.36
C LEU A 106 11.16 -13.30 25.12
N VAL A 107 10.32 -13.31 26.14
CA VAL A 107 8.94 -13.81 26.03
C VAL A 107 8.00 -12.62 25.87
N VAL A 108 7.11 -12.72 24.90
CA VAL A 108 6.04 -11.75 24.65
C VAL A 108 4.83 -12.15 25.51
N ASP A 109 4.28 -11.19 26.25
CA ASP A 109 2.97 -11.33 26.91
C ASP A 109 1.80 -11.05 25.92
#